data_AF-A0A1H7HXT1-F1
#
_entry.id   AF-A0A1H7HXT1-F1
#
_cell.length_a   1.000
_cell.length_b   1.000
_cell.length_c   1.000
_cell.angle_alpha   90.00
_cell.angle_beta   90.00
_cell.angle_gamma   90.00
#
_symmetry.space_group_name_H-M   'P 1'
#
loop_
_entity.id
_entity.type
_entity.pdbx_description
1 polymer ?
#
loop_
_entity_poly.entity_id
_entity_poly.type
_entity_poly.pdbx_seq_one_letter_code
_entity_poly.pdbx_strand_id
1 'polypeptide(L)'
;MIRARFGRSSLPGRRAIAESSQAGTMRSGRTLNHLVPGRDCGDCVACCEVLHIVDPEVGKPAGIMCRHNTGNGCGIHATRPEICRCWFCLWRRIDAMPDEARPDRCGVIFCLEGEGDHPNPFARFCVVARPVGSSRALRSELVRQVIAMFARQGELPVWVHRHGVRSLIHPPPELADAIERPEKRRSRPSCLLRWTGAGAIVLLGRRIEWAPRRLLSANAFWR
;
A
#
# COMPACT_ATOMS: atom_id res chain seq x y z
N MET A 1 24.77 48.42 28.00
CA MET A 1 24.82 47.92 26.61
C MET A 1 24.22 46.54 26.54
N ILE A 2 23.20 46.40 25.71
CA ILE A 2 22.32 45.23 25.55
C ILE A 2 22.99 44.23 24.59
N ARG A 3 23.07 42.95 24.96
CA ARG A 3 23.26 41.84 24.00
C ARG A 3 22.26 40.74 24.31
N ALA A 4 21.18 40.72 23.53
CA ALA A 4 20.19 39.65 23.52
C ALA A 4 20.80 38.35 22.99
N ARG A 5 20.66 37.25 23.74
CA ARG A 5 20.96 35.89 23.28
C ARG A 5 19.68 35.31 22.67
N PHE A 6 19.64 35.20 21.34
CA PHE A 6 18.63 34.39 20.65
C PHE A 6 19.01 32.90 20.75
N GLY A 7 18.39 32.19 21.69
CA GLY A 7 18.39 30.73 21.72
C GLY A 7 17.43 30.20 20.65
N ARG A 8 17.96 29.57 19.60
CA ARG A 8 17.16 28.78 18.66
C ARG A 8 16.69 27.51 19.36
N SER A 9 15.38 27.32 19.39
CA SER A 9 14.69 26.11 19.82
C SER A 9 14.96 24.96 18.85
N SER A 10 15.46 23.84 19.38
CA SER A 10 15.56 22.56 18.66
C SER A 10 14.37 21.67 19.03
N LEU A 11 13.46 21.48 18.07
CA LEU A 11 12.43 20.44 18.14
C LEU A 11 13.07 19.07 17.86
N PRO A 12 12.73 18.00 18.60
CA PRO A 12 13.30 16.68 18.38
C PRO A 12 12.79 16.07 17.06
N GLY A 13 13.75 15.60 16.27
CA GLY A 13 13.59 15.08 14.92
C GLY A 13 12.62 13.91 14.80
N ARG A 14 11.75 13.99 13.78
CA ARG A 14 11.00 12.86 13.24
C ARG A 14 12.01 11.86 12.65
N ARG A 15 12.12 10.67 13.25
CA ARG A 15 12.89 9.57 12.66
C ARG A 15 12.20 9.14 11.36
N ALA A 16 12.91 9.28 10.24
CA ALA A 16 12.59 8.58 9.00
C ALA A 16 12.71 7.07 9.27
N ILE A 17 11.65 6.32 8.99
CA ILE A 17 11.71 4.86 8.98
C ILE A 17 12.42 4.49 7.69
N ALA A 18 13.63 3.94 7.80
CA ALA A 18 14.39 3.43 6.67
C ALA A 18 13.72 2.16 6.13
N GLU A 19 13.40 2.14 4.84
CA GLU A 19 12.90 0.96 4.11
C GLU A 19 13.97 -0.15 4.17
N SER A 20 13.61 -1.31 4.74
CA SER A 20 14.48 -2.49 4.83
C SER A 20 14.67 -3.15 3.46
N SER A 21 15.92 -3.50 3.17
CA SER A 21 16.44 -4.00 1.89
C SER A 21 16.05 -5.44 1.52
N GLN A 22 14.93 -5.96 2.04
CA GLN A 22 14.55 -7.38 1.89
C GLN A 22 13.11 -7.62 1.38
N ALA A 23 12.48 -6.62 0.74
CA ALA A 23 11.21 -6.82 0.03
C ALA A 23 11.42 -7.59 -1.29
N GLY A 24 10.94 -8.85 -1.38
CA GLY A 24 10.89 -9.52 -2.69
C GLY A 24 10.67 -11.03 -2.78
N THR A 25 10.73 -11.84 -1.73
CA THR A 25 10.58 -13.30 -1.88
C THR A 25 9.12 -13.75 -1.68
N MET A 26 8.42 -14.13 -2.76
CA MET A 26 7.04 -14.64 -2.72
C MET A 26 6.98 -16.18 -2.76
N ARG A 27 6.19 -16.78 -1.86
CA ARG A 27 5.67 -18.17 -1.99
C ARG A 27 4.17 -18.14 -2.25
N SER A 28 3.73 -19.02 -3.15
CA SER A 28 2.46 -18.96 -3.87
C SER A 28 1.25 -19.51 -3.09
N GLY A 29 0.14 -18.76 -3.10
CA GLY A 29 -1.20 -19.24 -2.74
C GLY A 29 -2.26 -18.55 -3.62
N ARG A 30 -3.01 -19.36 -4.38
CA ARG A 30 -4.19 -19.07 -5.25
C ARG A 30 -4.79 -17.65 -5.00
N THR A 31 -4.63 -16.61 -5.83
CA THR A 31 -4.91 -16.45 -7.27
C THR A 31 -4.02 -15.33 -7.87
N LEU A 32 -2.70 -15.50 -7.79
CA LEU A 32 -1.74 -14.53 -8.33
C LEU A 32 -0.77 -15.13 -9.35
N ASN A 33 -0.87 -16.44 -9.65
CA ASN A 33 0.06 -17.14 -10.55
C ASN A 33 -0.41 -17.21 -12.01
N HIS A 34 -1.55 -16.62 -12.35
CA HIS A 34 -2.12 -16.68 -13.70
C HIS A 34 -1.96 -15.33 -14.43
N LEU A 35 -1.72 -15.40 -15.74
CA LEU A 35 -1.72 -14.25 -16.63
C LEU A 35 -3.03 -14.24 -17.42
N VAL A 36 -3.66 -13.07 -17.52
CA VAL A 36 -4.87 -12.88 -18.31
C VAL A 36 -4.55 -13.20 -19.78
N PRO A 37 -5.25 -14.17 -20.41
CA PRO A 37 -5.05 -14.49 -21.82
C PRO A 37 -5.25 -13.28 -22.73
N GLY A 38 -4.42 -13.16 -23.77
CA GLY A 38 -4.51 -12.07 -24.75
C GLY A 38 -3.97 -10.71 -24.29
N ARG A 39 -3.56 -10.55 -23.02
CA ARG A 39 -2.85 -9.35 -22.58
C ARG A 39 -1.37 -9.51 -22.81
N ASP A 40 -0.77 -8.59 -23.57
CA ASP A 40 0.68 -8.49 -23.75
C ASP A 40 1.25 -7.13 -23.37
N CYS A 41 2.54 -7.12 -23.02
CA CYS A 41 3.21 -5.90 -22.61
C CYS A 41 3.36 -4.92 -23.78
N GLY A 42 3.43 -5.38 -25.03
CA GLY A 42 3.72 -4.54 -26.19
C GLY A 42 4.91 -3.61 -25.92
N ASP A 43 4.75 -2.32 -26.22
CA ASP A 43 5.74 -1.27 -26.00
C ASP A 43 5.84 -0.77 -24.53
N CYS A 44 5.09 -1.36 -23.59
CA CYS A 44 5.04 -0.85 -22.22
C CYS A 44 6.29 -1.25 -21.44
N VAL A 45 7.05 -0.23 -20.99
CA VAL A 45 8.30 -0.39 -20.22
C VAL A 45 8.19 0.12 -18.78
N ALA A 46 6.98 0.32 -18.25
CA ALA A 46 6.77 0.94 -16.93
C ALA A 46 7.50 0.23 -15.77
N CYS A 47 7.62 -1.11 -15.80
CA CYS A 47 8.36 -1.85 -14.77
C CYS A 47 9.87 -1.57 -14.80
N CYS A 48 10.43 -1.29 -15.98
CA CYS A 48 11.84 -0.92 -16.14
C CYS A 48 12.17 0.41 -15.47
N GLU A 49 11.21 1.33 -15.35
CA GLU A 49 11.37 2.60 -14.64
C GLU A 49 11.08 2.44 -13.14
N VAL A 50 9.89 1.95 -12.82
CA VAL A 50 9.32 2.13 -11.47
C VAL A 50 9.93 1.22 -10.40
N LEU A 51 10.26 -0.03 -10.74
CA LEU A 51 10.61 -1.04 -9.74
C LEU A 51 12.02 -0.86 -9.18
N HIS A 52 12.21 -1.17 -7.90
CA HIS A 52 13.54 -1.41 -7.35
C HIS A 52 13.90 -2.88 -7.60
N ILE A 53 15.08 -3.15 -8.16
CA ILE A 53 15.58 -4.50 -8.44
C ILE A 53 16.94 -4.65 -7.77
N VAL A 54 16.99 -5.43 -6.68
CA VAL A 54 18.21 -5.65 -5.89
C VAL A 54 19.05 -6.80 -6.44
N ASP A 55 18.49 -7.60 -7.35
CA ASP A 55 19.18 -8.71 -8.01
C ASP A 55 20.55 -8.28 -8.56
N PRO A 56 21.65 -8.99 -8.23
CA PRO A 56 23.00 -8.57 -8.58
C PRO A 56 23.26 -8.54 -10.08
N GLU A 57 22.54 -9.32 -10.89
CA GLU A 57 22.67 -9.29 -12.35
C GLU A 57 22.07 -8.00 -12.94
N VAL A 58 21.06 -7.45 -12.28
CA VAL A 58 20.32 -6.27 -12.77
C VAL A 58 20.76 -4.99 -12.06
N GLY A 59 20.66 -4.95 -10.73
CA GLY A 59 21.00 -3.82 -9.86
C GLY A 59 20.39 -2.50 -10.34
N LYS A 60 19.10 -2.27 -10.06
CA LYS A 60 18.35 -1.12 -10.59
C LYS A 60 17.57 -0.37 -9.52
N PRO A 61 17.89 0.90 -9.22
CA PRO A 61 17.09 1.74 -8.33
C PRO A 61 15.64 1.95 -8.84
N ALA A 62 14.70 2.14 -7.92
CA ALA A 62 13.34 2.55 -8.25
C ALA A 62 13.31 3.95 -8.87
N GLY A 63 12.41 4.17 -9.84
CA GLY A 63 12.25 5.44 -10.54
C GLY A 63 13.37 5.77 -11.53
N ILE A 64 14.40 4.92 -11.64
CA ILE A 64 15.46 5.05 -12.64
C ILE A 64 15.22 4.04 -13.75
N MET A 65 15.28 4.53 -14.99
CA MET A 65 15.11 3.68 -16.16
C MET A 65 16.20 2.61 -16.24
N CYS A 66 15.81 1.36 -16.46
CA CYS A 66 16.75 0.24 -16.64
C CYS A 66 17.72 0.52 -17.78
N ARG A 67 19.01 0.23 -17.56
CA ARG A 67 20.07 0.34 -18.58
C ARG A 67 19.83 -0.48 -19.85
N HIS A 68 18.98 -1.51 -19.77
CA HIS A 68 18.64 -2.37 -20.90
C HIS A 68 17.39 -1.91 -21.65
N ASN A 69 16.72 -0.83 -21.23
CA ASN A 69 15.57 -0.30 -21.94
C ASN A 69 16.01 0.36 -23.26
N THR A 70 15.32 0.05 -24.36
CA THR A 70 15.53 0.65 -25.69
C THR A 70 14.52 1.75 -26.03
N GLY A 71 13.65 2.10 -25.09
CA GLY A 71 12.57 3.07 -25.25
C GLY A 71 11.20 2.39 -25.20
N ASN A 72 11.00 1.37 -26.03
CA ASN A 72 9.77 0.58 -26.15
C ASN A 72 9.97 -0.91 -25.86
N GLY A 73 11.11 -1.31 -25.28
CA GLY A 73 11.41 -2.71 -25.06
C GLY A 73 12.69 -2.95 -24.27
N CYS A 74 13.12 -4.20 -24.22
CA CYS A 74 14.34 -4.60 -23.52
C CYS A 74 15.36 -5.12 -24.54
N GLY A 75 16.55 -4.52 -24.59
CA GLY A 75 17.63 -4.93 -25.49
C GLY A 75 18.18 -6.32 -25.21
N ILE A 76 17.89 -6.88 -24.02
CA ILE A 76 18.23 -8.26 -23.63
C ILE A 76 16.98 -9.12 -23.44
N HIS A 77 15.86 -8.82 -24.08
CA HIS A 77 14.58 -9.48 -23.79
C HIS A 77 14.67 -11.02 -23.81
N ALA A 78 15.39 -11.58 -24.78
CA ALA A 78 15.58 -13.02 -24.94
C ALA A 78 16.41 -13.66 -23.83
N THR A 79 17.35 -12.92 -23.24
CA THR A 79 18.31 -13.34 -22.21
C THR A 79 18.06 -12.67 -20.85
N ARG A 80 16.91 -12.02 -20.68
CA ARG A 80 16.59 -11.26 -19.46
C ARG A 80 16.71 -12.15 -18.20
N PRO A 81 17.21 -11.61 -17.07
CA PRO A 81 17.32 -12.37 -15.81
C PRO A 81 15.96 -12.89 -15.32
N GLU A 82 16.00 -13.95 -14.50
CA GLU A 82 14.79 -14.64 -14.03
C GLU A 82 13.81 -13.68 -13.32
N ILE A 83 14.32 -12.76 -12.51
CA ILE A 83 13.50 -11.75 -11.81
C ILE A 83 12.63 -10.92 -12.78
N CYS A 84 13.15 -10.62 -13.97
CA CYS A 84 12.43 -9.89 -15.01
C CYS A 84 11.48 -10.81 -15.83
N ARG A 85 11.72 -12.13 -15.86
CA ARG A 85 10.84 -13.10 -16.54
C ARG A 85 9.62 -13.47 -15.73
N CYS A 86 9.79 -13.61 -14.42
CA CYS A 86 8.76 -14.14 -13.52
C CYS A 86 7.89 -13.04 -12.91
N TRP A 87 8.26 -11.78 -13.08
CA TRP A 87 7.50 -10.64 -12.57
C TRP A 87 6.46 -10.13 -13.58
N PHE A 88 5.25 -9.85 -13.10
CA PHE A 88 4.16 -9.28 -13.88
C PHE A 88 3.32 -8.33 -13.02
N CYS A 89 2.92 -7.19 -13.59
CA CYS A 89 2.05 -6.22 -12.93
C CYS A 89 0.61 -6.76 -12.78
N LEU A 90 -0.18 -6.13 -11.92
CA LEU A 90 -1.56 -6.56 -11.67
C LEU A 90 -2.45 -6.48 -12.90
N TRP A 91 -2.20 -5.56 -13.85
CA TRP A 91 -2.93 -5.52 -15.13
C TRP A 91 -2.74 -6.81 -15.95
N ARG A 92 -1.54 -7.41 -15.93
CA ARG A 92 -1.28 -8.71 -16.57
C ARG A 92 -1.93 -9.88 -15.82
N ARG A 93 -2.33 -9.72 -14.55
CA ARG A 93 -2.80 -10.80 -13.67
C ARG A 93 -4.30 -10.76 -13.35
N ILE A 94 -4.94 -9.59 -13.46
CA ILE A 94 -6.33 -9.37 -13.01
C ILE A 94 -7.19 -8.95 -14.19
N ASP A 95 -8.05 -9.86 -14.64
CA ASP A 95 -8.94 -9.67 -15.78
C ASP A 95 -9.93 -8.51 -15.58
N ALA A 96 -10.44 -8.35 -14.35
CA ALA A 96 -11.37 -7.27 -14.00
C ALA A 96 -10.79 -5.85 -14.13
N MET A 97 -9.46 -5.69 -14.24
CA MET A 97 -8.88 -4.38 -14.55
C MET A 97 -9.18 -4.02 -16.01
N PRO A 98 -9.63 -2.79 -16.32
CA PRO A 98 -9.87 -2.38 -17.70
C PRO A 98 -8.57 -2.26 -18.50
N ASP A 99 -8.65 -2.34 -19.83
CA ASP A 99 -7.48 -2.31 -20.71
C ASP A 99 -6.78 -0.94 -20.72
N GLU A 100 -7.52 0.13 -20.47
CA GLU A 100 -6.98 1.48 -20.28
C GLU A 100 -6.09 1.58 -19.05
N ALA A 101 -6.22 0.66 -18.08
CA ALA A 101 -5.37 0.58 -16.90
C ALA A 101 -3.99 -0.04 -17.19
N ARG A 102 -3.66 -0.33 -18.46
CA ARG A 102 -2.29 -0.67 -18.85
C ARG A 102 -1.34 0.47 -18.42
N PRO A 103 -0.16 0.18 -17.83
CA PRO A 103 0.61 1.21 -17.12
C PRO A 103 1.09 2.38 -17.98
N ASP A 104 1.50 2.13 -19.23
CA ASP A 104 1.90 3.14 -20.20
C ASP A 104 0.73 4.04 -20.66
N ARG A 105 -0.51 3.55 -20.55
CA ARG A 105 -1.73 4.29 -20.91
C ARG A 105 -2.27 5.14 -19.76
N CYS A 106 -2.39 4.55 -18.56
CA CYS A 106 -2.95 5.25 -17.40
C CYS A 106 -1.91 6.02 -16.58
N GLY A 107 -0.61 5.78 -16.80
CA GLY A 107 0.48 6.42 -16.06
C GLY A 107 0.68 5.89 -14.63
N VAL A 108 0.09 4.73 -14.29
CA VAL A 108 0.24 4.08 -12.98
C VAL A 108 0.45 2.58 -13.18
N ILE A 109 1.48 2.04 -12.55
CA ILE A 109 1.68 0.60 -12.45
C ILE A 109 1.15 0.10 -11.11
N PHE A 110 0.30 -0.92 -11.15
CA PHE A 110 -0.20 -1.61 -9.97
C PHE A 110 0.60 -2.87 -9.75
N CYS A 111 1.22 -2.97 -8.58
CA CYS A 111 2.10 -4.07 -8.19
C CYS A 111 1.47 -4.86 -7.04
N LEU A 112 1.74 -6.16 -7.00
CA LEU A 112 1.68 -6.90 -5.75
C LEU A 112 3.07 -6.86 -5.12
N GLU A 113 3.14 -6.38 -3.88
CA GLU A 113 4.37 -6.31 -3.09
C GLU A 113 4.19 -7.01 -1.76
N GLY A 114 5.29 -7.47 -1.18
CA GLY A 114 5.22 -8.24 0.05
C GLY A 114 6.58 -8.67 0.59
N GLU A 115 6.66 -8.74 1.90
CA GLU A 115 7.78 -9.31 2.66
C GLU A 115 7.28 -10.55 3.39
N GLY A 116 7.64 -11.75 2.92
CA GLY A 116 7.07 -13.01 3.39
C GLY A 116 7.13 -13.20 4.91
N ASP A 117 8.27 -12.86 5.51
CA ASP A 117 8.52 -13.01 6.95
C ASP A 117 8.21 -11.76 7.77
N HIS A 118 7.54 -10.76 7.17
CA HIS A 118 7.26 -9.51 7.88
C HIS A 118 6.30 -9.76 9.06
N PRO A 119 6.58 -9.21 10.25
CA PRO A 119 5.74 -9.41 11.43
C PRO A 119 4.34 -8.81 11.26
N ASN A 120 4.21 -7.70 10.52
CA ASN A 120 2.93 -7.15 10.11
C ASN A 120 2.33 -7.97 8.94
N PRO A 121 1.15 -8.62 9.11
CA PRO A 121 0.50 -9.36 8.03
C PRO A 121 0.14 -8.50 6.82
N PHE A 122 -0.09 -7.19 7.01
CA PHE A 122 -0.38 -6.26 5.91
C PHE A 122 0.83 -5.84 5.08
N ALA A 123 2.02 -6.14 5.57
CA ALA A 123 3.25 -5.97 4.80
C ALA A 123 3.68 -7.27 4.11
N ARG A 124 3.03 -8.41 4.41
CA ARG A 124 3.33 -9.69 3.75
C ARG A 124 2.83 -9.74 2.33
N PHE A 125 1.66 -9.15 2.06
CA PHE A 125 1.10 -9.01 0.72
C PHE A 125 0.25 -7.74 0.66
N CYS A 126 0.48 -6.91 -0.33
CA CYS A 126 -0.23 -5.65 -0.52
C CYS A 126 -0.25 -5.23 -1.99
N VAL A 127 -1.29 -4.51 -2.37
CA VAL A 127 -1.38 -3.84 -3.65
C VAL A 127 -0.71 -2.47 -3.52
N VAL A 128 0.14 -2.11 -4.48
CA VAL A 128 0.81 -0.81 -4.52
C VAL A 128 0.58 -0.16 -5.87
N ALA A 129 -0.01 1.03 -5.86
CA ALA A 129 -0.16 1.89 -7.03
C ALA A 129 1.03 2.87 -7.10
N ARG A 130 1.86 2.72 -8.12
CA ARG A 130 3.06 3.54 -8.33
C ARG A 130 2.93 4.35 -9.62
N PRO A 131 3.07 5.70 -9.56
CA PRO A 131 3.09 6.51 -10.77
C PRO A 131 4.28 6.18 -11.66
N VAL A 132 4.09 6.26 -12.97
CA VAL A 132 5.15 6.23 -13.98
C VAL A 132 5.45 7.68 -14.37
N GLY A 133 6.68 8.14 -14.18
CA GLY A 133 7.10 9.53 -14.35
C GLY A 133 6.47 10.53 -13.36
N SER A 134 5.17 10.83 -13.51
CA SER A 134 4.48 11.89 -12.75
C SER A 134 3.34 11.38 -11.87
N SER A 135 3.23 11.91 -10.65
CA SER A 135 2.11 11.63 -9.74
C SER A 135 0.76 12.19 -10.19
N ARG A 136 0.70 12.96 -11.30
CA ARG A 136 -0.55 13.50 -11.85
C ARG A 136 -1.52 12.40 -12.27
N ALA A 137 -1.02 11.26 -12.74
CA ALA A 137 -1.80 10.12 -13.18
C ALA A 137 -2.74 9.57 -12.09
N LEU A 138 -2.33 9.65 -10.81
CA LEU A 138 -3.15 9.28 -9.64
C LEU A 138 -4.43 10.11 -9.47
N ARG A 139 -4.55 11.23 -10.19
CA ARG A 139 -5.75 12.08 -10.16
C ARG A 139 -6.77 11.68 -11.22
N SER A 140 -6.41 10.82 -12.17
CA SER A 140 -7.35 10.36 -13.19
C SER A 140 -8.48 9.56 -12.56
N GLU A 141 -9.68 9.70 -13.13
CA GLU A 141 -10.86 9.00 -12.65
C GLU A 141 -10.70 7.48 -12.79
N LEU A 142 -10.16 7.01 -13.93
CA LEU A 142 -9.81 5.62 -14.16
C LEU A 142 -8.94 5.04 -13.03
N VAL A 143 -7.83 5.69 -12.69
CA VAL A 143 -6.92 5.19 -11.64
C VAL A 143 -7.61 5.17 -10.29
N ARG A 144 -8.43 6.18 -9.97
CA ARG A 144 -9.20 6.22 -8.72
C ARG A 144 -10.19 5.06 -8.64
N GLN A 145 -10.87 4.73 -9.74
CA GLN A 145 -11.79 3.60 -9.83
C GLN A 145 -11.06 2.27 -9.65
N VAL A 146 -9.89 2.09 -10.25
CA VAL A 146 -9.06 0.89 -10.05
C VAL A 146 -8.58 0.77 -8.59
N ILE A 147 -8.14 1.87 -7.97
CA ILE A 147 -7.78 1.87 -6.54
C ILE A 147 -9.01 1.52 -5.68
N ALA A 148 -10.17 2.08 -5.98
CA ALA A 148 -11.42 1.81 -5.27
C ALA A 148 -11.87 0.36 -5.46
N MET A 149 -11.70 -0.23 -6.64
CA MET A 149 -11.93 -1.65 -6.90
C MET A 149 -11.11 -2.51 -5.93
N PHE A 150 -9.79 -2.27 -5.83
CA PHE A 150 -8.94 -3.00 -4.87
C PHE A 150 -9.36 -2.77 -3.42
N ALA A 151 -9.69 -1.53 -3.04
CA ALA A 151 -10.06 -1.20 -1.67
C ALA A 151 -11.44 -1.72 -1.24
N ARG A 152 -12.35 -1.98 -2.18
CA ARG A 152 -13.73 -2.41 -1.91
C ARG A 152 -13.95 -3.90 -2.09
N GLN A 153 -13.27 -4.50 -3.07
CA GLN A 153 -13.46 -5.90 -3.47
C GLN A 153 -12.25 -6.77 -3.14
N GLY A 154 -11.08 -6.15 -2.89
CA GLY A 154 -9.87 -6.85 -2.50
C GLY A 154 -9.78 -7.05 -0.99
N GLU A 155 -9.07 -8.09 -0.58
CA GLU A 155 -8.76 -8.40 0.82
C GLU A 155 -7.37 -7.87 1.22
N LEU A 156 -6.62 -7.33 0.26
CA LEU A 156 -5.25 -6.89 0.45
C LEU A 156 -5.17 -5.40 0.77
N PRO A 157 -4.24 -4.98 1.65
CA PRO A 157 -3.93 -3.58 1.85
C PRO A 157 -3.56 -2.89 0.54
N VAL A 158 -4.06 -1.67 0.35
CA VAL A 158 -3.81 -0.87 -0.84
C VAL A 158 -3.00 0.36 -0.47
N TRP A 159 -1.84 0.50 -1.10
CA TRP A 159 -0.94 1.63 -0.91
C TRP A 159 -0.80 2.44 -2.18
N VAL A 160 -0.55 3.73 -2.04
CA VAL A 160 -0.28 4.64 -3.16
C VAL A 160 1.03 5.39 -2.91
N HIS A 161 1.90 5.44 -3.92
CA HIS A 161 3.10 6.26 -3.89
C HIS A 161 2.82 7.65 -4.45
N ARG A 162 3.03 8.70 -3.66
CA ARG A 162 2.86 10.10 -4.09
C ARG A 162 4.03 10.93 -3.54
N HIS A 163 4.76 11.62 -4.41
CA HIS A 163 5.89 12.49 -4.04
C HIS A 163 6.94 11.78 -3.15
N GLY A 164 7.26 10.53 -3.46
CA GLY A 164 8.20 9.72 -2.67
C GLY A 164 7.65 9.19 -1.35
N VAL A 165 6.39 9.49 -1.00
CA VAL A 165 5.73 9.00 0.20
C VAL A 165 4.74 7.90 -0.16
N ARG A 166 4.86 6.77 0.53
CA ARG A 166 3.88 5.67 0.46
C ARG A 166 2.77 5.93 1.47
N SER A 167 1.52 5.99 1.01
CA SER A 167 0.33 6.24 1.84
C SER A 167 -0.63 5.06 1.78
N LEU A 168 -1.15 4.64 2.93
CA LEU A 168 -2.15 3.58 3.02
C LEU A 168 -3.53 4.13 2.65
N ILE A 169 -4.21 3.44 1.73
CA ILE A 169 -5.58 3.75 1.31
C ILE A 169 -6.58 2.77 1.92
N HIS A 170 -6.21 1.49 2.02
CA HIS A 170 -7.03 0.45 2.61
C HIS A 170 -6.16 -0.51 3.42
N PRO A 171 -6.59 -0.96 4.61
CA PRO A 171 -7.80 -0.55 5.33
C PRO A 171 -7.71 0.90 5.85
N PRO A 172 -8.80 1.48 6.40
CA PRO A 172 -8.77 2.81 7.01
C PRO A 172 -7.69 2.91 8.09
N PRO A 173 -7.08 4.10 8.31
CA PRO A 173 -5.96 4.28 9.23
C PRO A 173 -6.21 3.74 10.65
N GLU A 174 -7.44 3.84 11.14
CA GLU A 174 -7.83 3.34 12.47
C GLU A 174 -7.65 1.83 12.62
N LEU A 175 -7.98 1.07 11.57
CA LEU A 175 -7.80 -0.37 11.54
C LEU A 175 -6.34 -0.73 11.25
N ALA A 176 -5.68 0.06 10.40
CA ALA A 176 -4.26 -0.10 10.14
C ALA A 176 -3.40 0.10 11.40
N ASP A 177 -3.63 1.18 12.15
CA ASP A 177 -2.94 1.46 13.42
C ASP A 177 -3.16 0.34 14.44
N ALA A 178 -4.37 -0.22 14.50
CA ALA A 178 -4.66 -1.34 15.40
C ALA A 178 -3.88 -2.61 15.03
N ILE A 179 -3.60 -2.83 13.74
CA ILE A 179 -2.90 -4.02 13.23
C ILE A 179 -1.38 -3.82 13.24
N GLU A 180 -0.91 -2.62 12.92
CA GLU A 180 0.50 -2.24 12.94
C GLU A 180 1.03 -2.06 14.37
N ARG A 181 0.18 -1.63 15.31
CA ARG A 181 0.57 -1.26 16.68
C ARG A 181 -0.41 -1.81 17.71
N PRO A 182 -0.56 -3.14 17.80
CA PRO A 182 -1.55 -3.78 18.67
C PRO A 182 -1.38 -3.38 20.15
N GLU A 183 -0.15 -3.06 20.58
CA GLU A 183 0.17 -2.72 21.97
C GLU A 183 -0.10 -1.26 22.37
N LYS A 184 -0.22 -0.33 21.40
CA LYS A 184 -0.48 1.09 21.71
C LYS A 184 -1.93 1.38 22.10
N ARG A 185 -2.83 0.40 21.98
CA ARG A 185 -4.23 0.50 22.42
C ARG A 185 -4.37 0.19 23.91
N ARG A 186 -3.58 0.88 24.75
CA ARG A 186 -3.82 0.96 26.22
C ARG A 186 -4.69 2.16 26.61
N SER A 187 -5.08 3.01 25.67
CA SER A 187 -6.17 3.98 25.88
C SER A 187 -7.52 3.31 25.59
N ARG A 188 -8.41 3.44 26.57
CA ARG A 188 -9.72 2.77 26.70
C ARG A 188 -10.55 2.85 25.39
N PRO A 189 -11.18 1.76 24.93
CA PRO A 189 -12.16 1.86 23.85
C PRO A 189 -13.37 2.68 24.32
N SER A 190 -13.66 3.80 23.65
CA SER A 190 -14.92 4.55 23.77
C SER A 190 -16.00 4.05 22.80
N CYS A 191 -15.76 2.97 22.05
CA CYS A 191 -16.64 2.57 20.96
C CYS A 191 -17.75 1.63 21.44
N LEU A 192 -18.99 2.13 21.41
CA LEU A 192 -20.20 1.30 21.35
C LEU A 192 -20.17 0.47 20.05
N LEU A 193 -20.27 -0.85 20.14
CA LEU A 193 -20.24 -1.72 18.96
C LEU A 193 -21.58 -1.76 18.21
N ARG A 194 -22.71 -1.64 18.93
CA ARG A 194 -24.04 -1.66 18.33
C ARG A 194 -25.10 -1.14 19.31
N TRP A 195 -26.00 -0.29 18.82
CA TRP A 195 -27.15 0.21 19.57
C TRP A 195 -28.42 -0.48 19.10
N THR A 196 -29.25 -0.91 20.06
CA THR A 196 -30.61 -1.42 19.80
C THR A 196 -31.56 -0.68 20.74
N GLY A 197 -32.85 -0.59 20.41
CA GLY A 197 -33.84 0.12 21.25
C GLY A 197 -33.91 -0.35 22.72
N ALA A 198 -33.36 -1.53 23.04
CA ALA A 198 -33.32 -2.12 24.39
C ALA A 198 -31.99 -1.91 25.15
N GLY A 199 -30.90 -1.50 24.48
CA GLY A 199 -29.57 -1.40 25.09
C GLY A 199 -28.43 -1.45 24.07
N ALA A 200 -27.19 -1.50 24.57
CA ALA A 200 -25.99 -1.49 23.75
C ALA A 200 -25.05 -2.65 24.11
N ILE A 201 -24.33 -3.15 23.11
CA ILE A 201 -23.18 -4.03 23.35
C ILE A 201 -21.95 -3.14 23.53
N VAL A 202 -21.29 -3.26 24.69
CA VAL A 202 -20.13 -2.46 25.07
C VAL A 202 -18.92 -3.37 25.21
N LEU A 203 -17.79 -2.92 24.65
CA LEU A 203 -16.50 -3.55 24.86
C LEU A 203 -15.80 -2.92 26.06
N LEU A 204 -15.66 -3.69 27.13
CA LEU A 204 -14.88 -3.30 28.31
C LEU A 204 -13.61 -4.13 28.35
N GLY A 205 -12.53 -3.58 27.78
CA GLY A 205 -11.26 -4.30 27.66
C GLY A 205 -11.36 -5.49 26.72
N ARG A 206 -11.18 -6.72 27.25
CA ARG A 206 -11.30 -7.99 26.50
C ARG A 206 -12.67 -8.66 26.64
N ARG A 207 -13.61 -8.06 27.38
CA ARG A 207 -14.96 -8.62 27.60
C ARG A 207 -16.00 -7.89 26.75
N ILE A 208 -16.91 -8.67 26.19
CA ILE A 208 -18.13 -8.18 25.54
C ILE A 208 -19.24 -8.27 26.56
N GLU A 209 -19.83 -7.14 26.91
CA GLU A 209 -20.91 -7.07 27.88
C GLU A 209 -22.14 -6.36 27.28
N TRP A 210 -23.33 -6.80 27.70
CA TRP A 210 -24.59 -6.16 27.30
C TRP A 210 -25.00 -5.14 28.36
N ALA A 211 -25.17 -3.88 27.95
CA ALA A 211 -25.57 -2.78 28.81
C ALA A 211 -27.05 -2.40 28.57
N PRO A 212 -27.96 -2.64 29.53
CA PRO A 212 -29.36 -2.20 29.41
C PRO A 212 -29.45 -0.68 29.39
N ARG A 213 -30.44 -0.15 28.66
CA ARG A 213 -30.67 1.31 28.48
C ARG A 213 -30.64 2.13 29.78
N ARG A 214 -31.10 1.56 30.89
CA ARG A 214 -31.12 2.19 32.23
C ARG A 214 -29.74 2.53 32.82
N LEU A 215 -28.67 1.87 32.34
CA LEU A 215 -27.29 2.10 32.80
C LEU A 215 -26.51 3.06 31.88
N LEU A 216 -27.11 3.51 30.78
CA LEU A 216 -26.51 4.44 29.83
C LEU A 216 -27.08 5.84 30.09
N SER A 217 -26.46 6.62 30.96
CA SER A 217 -26.86 8.01 31.19
C SER A 217 -26.32 8.92 30.07
N ALA A 218 -27.17 9.81 29.56
CA ALA A 218 -26.90 10.66 28.39
C ALA A 218 -25.77 11.69 28.57
N ASN A 219 -25.11 11.76 29.74
CA ASN A 219 -24.17 12.82 30.08
C ASN A 219 -22.71 12.36 30.35
N ALA A 220 -22.35 11.12 30.05
CA ALA A 220 -20.98 10.62 30.30
C ALA A 220 -20.00 10.81 29.12
N PHE A 221 -20.38 11.51 28.04
CA PHE A 221 -19.62 11.49 26.77
C PHE A 221 -19.06 12.84 26.26
N TRP A 222 -19.20 13.93 27.02
CA TRP A 222 -18.55 15.20 26.68
C TRP A 222 -17.83 15.79 27.90
N ARG A 223 -16.60 15.33 28.14
CA ARG A 223 -15.48 16.09 28.73
C ARG A 223 -14.18 15.32 28.53
#